data_AF-A0A3D6CJV7-F1
#
_entry.id   AF-A0A3D6CJV7-F1
#
_cell.length_a   1.000
_cell.length_b   1.000
_cell.length_c   1.000
_cell.angle_alpha   90.00
_cell.angle_beta   90.00
_cell.angle_gamma   90.00
#
_symmetry.space_group_name_H-M   'P 1'
#
loop_
_entity.id
_entity.type
_entity.pdbx_description
1 polymer ?
#
loop_
_entity_poly.entity_id
_entity_poly.type
_entity_poly.pdbx_seq_one_letter_code
_entity_poly.pdbx_strand_id
1 'polypeptide(L)'
;VNVPIDSLTATDYINQRMDNFSWDKATPSSEVSHGKVLGFESDETTHYSIIDQFGNAVSVTTTLNTGYGSKVVVKGAGFILNNEMDDFSSKPGVPNVYG
;
A
#
# COMPACT_ATOMS: atom_id res chain seq x y z
N VAL A 1 -3.18 -15.79 4.87
CA VAL A 1 -3.27 -14.81 5.97
C VAL A 1 -4.70 -14.34 6.05
N ASN A 2 -5.34 -14.36 7.21
CA ASN A 2 -6.69 -13.82 7.37
C ASN A 2 -6.57 -12.39 7.92
N VAL A 3 -7.04 -11.39 7.18
CA VAL A 3 -7.02 -9.99 7.60
C VAL A 3 -8.38 -9.68 8.23
N PRO A 4 -8.45 -9.22 9.49
CA PRO A 4 -9.72 -9.03 10.20
C PRO A 4 -10.41 -7.70 9.79
N ILE A 5 -10.89 -7.63 8.55
CA ILE A 5 -11.48 -6.41 7.97
C ILE A 5 -12.66 -5.89 8.78
N ASP A 6 -13.56 -6.77 9.21
CA ASP A 6 -14.75 -6.39 9.99
C ASP A 6 -14.37 -5.72 11.32
N SER A 7 -13.30 -6.21 11.96
CA SER A 7 -12.80 -5.61 13.21
C SER A 7 -12.06 -4.29 12.95
N LEU A 8 -11.26 -4.21 11.89
CA LEU A 8 -10.51 -3.01 11.53
C LEU A 8 -11.42 -1.85 11.10
N THR A 9 -12.62 -2.15 10.62
CA THR A 9 -13.63 -1.16 10.18
C THR A 9 -14.77 -0.96 11.17
N ALA A 10 -14.80 -1.68 12.29
CA ALA A 10 -15.82 -1.54 13.32
C ALA A 10 -15.73 -0.18 14.03
N THR A 11 -16.88 0.48 14.20
CA THR A 11 -16.98 1.80 14.84
C THR A 11 -16.43 1.79 16.27
N ASP A 12 -16.70 0.75 17.05
CA ASP A 12 -16.20 0.62 18.43
C ASP A 12 -14.68 0.54 18.47
N TYR A 13 -14.07 -0.20 17.54
CA TYR A 13 -12.61 -0.28 17.41
C TYR A 13 -12.00 1.07 17.03
N ILE A 14 -12.61 1.80 16.10
CA ILE A 14 -12.15 3.13 15.69
C ILE A 14 -12.27 4.14 16.85
N ASN A 15 -13.38 4.13 17.58
CA ASN A 15 -13.56 4.98 18.77
C ASN A 15 -12.50 4.68 19.82
N GLN A 16 -12.27 3.41 20.13
CA GLN A 16 -11.23 2.99 21.08
C GLN A 16 -9.82 3.44 20.63
N ARG A 17 -9.53 3.40 19.33
CA ARG A 17 -8.26 3.89 18.77
C ARG A 17 -8.10 5.41 18.91
N MET A 18 -9.19 6.16 19.03
CA MET A 18 -9.19 7.61 19.21
C MET A 18 -9.23 8.06 20.68
N ASP A 19 -9.42 7.14 21.64
CA ASP A 19 -9.56 7.49 23.07
C ASP A 19 -8.39 8.29 23.64
N ASN A 20 -7.18 8.06 23.12
CA ASN A 20 -5.96 8.76 23.53
C ASN A 20 -5.49 9.85 22.56
N PHE A 21 -6.33 10.20 21.57
CA PHE A 21 -6.05 11.29 20.64
C PHE A 21 -6.19 12.65 21.36
N SER A 22 -5.30 13.59 21.03
CA SER A 22 -5.36 14.96 21.55
C SER A 22 -5.21 15.97 20.41
N TRP A 23 -6.08 16.99 20.42
CA TRP A 23 -5.99 18.14 19.50
C TRP A 23 -4.84 19.08 19.85
N ASP A 24 -4.41 19.09 21.12
CA ASP A 24 -3.40 20.03 21.62
C ASP A 24 -1.98 19.48 21.51
N LYS A 25 -1.82 18.15 21.37
CA LYS A 25 -0.52 17.50 21.37
C LYS A 25 -0.49 16.22 20.54
N ALA A 26 0.47 16.13 19.64
CA ALA A 26 0.76 14.90 18.91
C ALA A 26 1.33 13.81 19.83
N THR A 27 0.82 12.58 19.70
CA THR A 27 1.37 11.39 20.37
C THR A 27 2.73 11.04 19.77
N PRO A 28 3.80 10.87 20.56
CA PRO A 28 5.10 10.46 20.05
C PRO A 28 5.03 9.11 19.34
N SER A 29 5.67 8.97 18.17
CA SER A 29 5.70 7.69 17.44
C SER A 29 6.31 6.55 18.25
N SER A 30 7.17 6.83 19.23
CA SER A 30 7.72 5.82 20.14
C SER A 30 6.69 5.18 21.08
N GLU A 31 5.59 5.87 21.34
CA GLU A 31 4.48 5.40 22.19
C GLU A 31 3.38 4.71 21.36
N VAL A 32 3.47 4.79 20.03
CA VAL A 32 2.57 4.16 19.08
C VAL A 32 3.30 2.98 18.44
N SER A 33 2.90 1.75 18.76
CA SER A 33 3.48 0.58 18.10
C SER A 33 3.08 0.56 16.63
N HIS A 34 4.05 0.78 15.74
CA HIS A 34 3.95 0.64 14.30
C HIS A 34 4.93 -0.43 13.79
N GLY A 35 4.72 -0.96 12.59
CA GLY A 35 5.73 -1.78 11.93
C GLY A 35 6.99 -0.95 11.64
N LYS A 36 8.19 -1.54 11.68
CA LYS A 36 9.39 -0.83 11.20
C LYS A 36 9.25 -0.58 9.70
N VAL A 37 9.29 0.67 9.27
CA VAL A 37 9.45 1.01 7.85
C VAL A 37 10.88 0.65 7.48
N LEU A 38 11.06 -0.53 6.89
CA LEU A 38 12.35 -1.01 6.41
C LEU A 38 12.36 -0.88 4.90
N GLY A 39 12.98 0.18 4.39
CA GLY A 39 13.26 0.32 2.97
C GLY A 39 12.84 1.64 2.35
N PHE A 40 13.19 1.77 1.08
CA PHE A 40 12.75 2.83 0.19
C PHE A 40 11.58 2.27 -0.64
N GLU A 41 10.43 2.93 -0.56
CA GLU A 41 9.29 2.69 -1.46
C GLU A 41 9.39 3.69 -2.61
N SER A 42 9.14 3.26 -3.84
CA SER A 42 9.20 4.16 -5.01
C SER A 42 8.00 5.09 -5.09
N ASP A 43 8.24 6.30 -5.61
CA ASP A 43 7.18 7.27 -5.92
C ASP A 43 6.52 6.99 -7.29
N GLU A 44 7.05 6.02 -8.06
CA GLU A 44 6.74 5.79 -9.47
C GLU A 44 5.47 4.97 -9.72
N THR A 45 4.32 5.57 -9.43
CA THR A 45 2.99 5.04 -9.77
C THR A 45 2.22 6.03 -10.65
N THR A 46 1.37 5.54 -11.55
CA THR A 46 0.43 6.40 -12.29
C THR A 46 -0.99 6.17 -11.81
N HIS A 47 -1.67 7.28 -11.52
CA HIS A 47 -3.09 7.29 -11.19
C HIS A 47 -3.87 8.14 -12.19
N TYR A 48 -5.03 7.67 -12.60
CA TYR A 48 -5.97 8.45 -13.41
C TYR A 48 -7.42 8.11 -13.06
N SER A 49 -8.30 9.07 -13.34
CA SER A 49 -9.73 8.96 -13.10
C SER A 49 -10.51 9.38 -14.35
N ILE A 50 -11.61 8.67 -14.64
CA ILE A 50 -12.47 8.92 -15.79
C ILE A 50 -13.92 9.00 -15.31
N ILE A 51 -14.64 10.01 -15.78
CA ILE A 51 -16.09 10.14 -15.63
C ILE A 51 -16.68 10.34 -17.02
N ASP A 52 -17.72 9.58 -17.37
CA ASP A 52 -18.41 9.72 -18.64
C ASP A 52 -19.79 10.40 -18.53
N GLN A 53 -20.39 10.71 -19.67
CA GLN A 53 -21.68 11.38 -19.77
C GLN A 53 -22.87 10.54 -19.26
N PHE A 54 -22.70 9.24 -19.09
CA PHE A 54 -23.73 8.33 -18.58
C PHE A 54 -23.65 8.19 -17.06
N GLY A 55 -22.69 8.86 -16.42
CA GLY A 55 -22.46 8.80 -14.98
C GLY A 55 -21.57 7.64 -14.55
N ASN A 56 -20.91 6.93 -15.48
CA ASN A 56 -19.92 5.93 -15.10
C ASN A 56 -18.68 6.63 -14.56
N ALA A 57 -18.11 6.09 -13.47
CA ALA A 57 -16.89 6.58 -12.86
C ALA A 57 -15.89 5.43 -12.68
N VAL A 58 -14.64 5.67 -13.06
CA VAL A 58 -13.54 4.70 -12.92
C VAL A 58 -12.33 5.39 -12.31
N SER A 59 -11.72 4.75 -11.32
CA SER A 59 -10.48 5.15 -10.68
C SER A 59 -9.45 4.05 -10.88
N VAL A 60 -8.34 4.34 -11.57
CA VAL A 60 -7.29 3.37 -11.88
C VAL A 60 -5.95 3.84 -11.32
N THR A 61 -5.34 2.99 -10.51
CA THR A 61 -3.94 3.10 -10.07
C THR A 61 -3.17 1.94 -10.68
N THR A 62 -2.06 2.22 -11.36
CA THR A 62 -1.22 1.21 -12.00
C THR A 62 0.25 1.54 -11.79
N THR A 63 1.07 0.51 -11.59
CA THR A 63 2.50 0.65 -11.32
C THR A 63 3.30 -0.50 -11.94
N LEU A 64 4.62 -0.32 -12.07
CA LEU A 64 5.59 -1.38 -12.31
C LEU A 64 6.40 -1.70 -11.04
N ASN A 65 5.90 -1.25 -9.89
CA ASN A 65 6.59 -0.97 -8.63
C ASN A 65 7.57 0.21 -8.76
N THR A 66 8.84 -0.06 -9.10
CA THR A 66 9.87 1.00 -9.19
C THR A 66 9.92 1.67 -10.56
N GLY A 67 10.66 2.77 -10.69
CA GLY A 67 10.90 3.44 -11.97
C GLY A 67 11.46 2.48 -13.03
N TYR A 68 10.68 2.26 -14.10
CA TYR A 68 10.92 1.26 -15.16
C TYR A 68 10.94 -0.21 -14.69
N GLY A 69 10.34 -0.51 -13.55
CA GLY A 69 10.21 -1.86 -12.99
C GLY A 69 11.55 -2.58 -12.84
N SER A 70 11.59 -3.83 -13.28
CA SER A 70 12.80 -4.67 -13.28
C SER A 70 13.89 -4.21 -14.26
N LYS A 71 13.63 -3.20 -15.10
CA LYS A 71 14.50 -2.75 -16.20
C LYS A 71 14.78 -3.84 -17.25
N VAL A 72 13.95 -4.90 -17.29
CA VAL A 72 13.99 -5.96 -18.29
C VAL A 72 13.00 -5.66 -19.41
N VAL A 73 13.47 -5.66 -20.64
CA VAL A 73 12.63 -5.48 -21.85
C VAL A 73 12.47 -6.82 -22.56
N VAL A 74 11.24 -7.18 -22.91
CA VAL A 74 10.96 -8.41 -23.65
C VAL A 74 11.40 -8.25 -25.11
N LYS A 75 12.43 -9.01 -25.49
CA LYS A 75 13.00 -8.99 -26.84
C LYS A 75 11.95 -9.29 -27.90
N GLY A 76 11.83 -8.39 -28.89
CA GLY A 76 10.87 -8.52 -29.99
C GLY A 76 9.45 -8.03 -29.68
N ALA A 77 9.08 -7.84 -28.40
CA ALA A 77 7.76 -7.36 -28.00
C ALA A 77 7.76 -5.92 -27.47
N GLY A 78 8.88 -5.45 -26.90
CA GLY A 78 9.10 -4.03 -26.58
C GLY A 78 8.43 -3.51 -25.31
N PHE A 79 7.81 -4.37 -24.50
CA PHE A 79 7.29 -3.99 -23.19
C PHE A 79 8.30 -4.30 -22.07
N ILE A 80 8.19 -3.54 -20.97
CA ILE A 80 9.04 -3.63 -19.77
C ILE A 80 8.33 -4.48 -18.71
N LEU A 81 9.09 -5.24 -17.93
CA LEU A 81 8.56 -6.07 -16.84
C LEU A 81 8.62 -5.34 -15.49
N ASN A 82 7.57 -5.48 -14.67
CA ASN A 82 7.54 -4.99 -13.29
C ASN A 82 8.54 -5.73 -12.38
N ASN A 83 8.71 -5.25 -11.16
CA ASN A 83 9.45 -5.94 -10.10
C ASN A 83 8.62 -6.19 -8.84
N GLU A 84 7.29 -6.33 -8.95
CA GLU A 84 6.32 -6.40 -7.83
C GLU A 84 6.47 -7.62 -6.90
N MET A 85 7.25 -8.63 -7.29
CA MET A 85 7.48 -9.82 -6.46
C MET A 85 8.22 -9.50 -5.15
N ASP A 86 8.66 -8.28 -5.04
CA ASP A 86 9.34 -7.72 -3.91
C ASP A 86 8.29 -7.29 -2.82
N ASP A 87 7.03 -7.08 -3.17
CA ASP A 87 5.92 -6.98 -2.20
C ASP A 87 5.51 -8.32 -1.55
N PHE A 88 6.38 -9.33 -1.52
CA PHE A 88 6.13 -10.58 -0.82
C PHE A 88 7.05 -10.78 0.38
N SER A 89 6.51 -11.41 1.43
CA SER A 89 7.33 -11.89 2.55
C SER A 89 8.27 -13.00 2.09
N SER A 90 9.56 -12.86 2.38
CA SER A 90 10.56 -13.91 2.13
C SER A 90 10.44 -15.08 3.12
N LYS A 91 9.69 -14.90 4.23
CA LYS A 91 9.49 -15.89 5.29
C LYS A 91 8.03 -16.39 5.35
N PRO A 92 7.78 -17.70 5.18
CA PRO A 92 6.44 -18.26 5.29
C PRO A 92 5.76 -17.94 6.63
N GLY A 93 4.54 -17.40 6.58
CA GLY A 93 3.69 -17.18 7.75
C GLY A 93 3.84 -15.83 8.47
N VAL A 94 4.69 -14.91 7.98
CA VAL A 94 4.84 -13.56 8.54
C VAL A 94 4.12 -12.53 7.65
N PRO A 95 3.43 -11.51 8.21
CA PRO A 95 2.92 -10.37 7.46
C PRO A 95 4.01 -9.68 6.63
N ASN A 96 3.62 -9.04 5.52
CA ASN A 96 4.52 -8.54 4.48
C ASN A 96 5.37 -7.30 4.91
N VAL A 97 6.30 -6.87 4.03
CA VAL A 97 7.55 -6.09 4.15
C VAL A 97 8.78 -7.04 4.20
N TYR A 98 8.78 -8.07 3.35
CA TYR A 98 9.80 -9.12 3.16
C TYR A 98 10.09 -10.09 4.33
N GLY A 99 9.38 -10.05 5.45
CA GLY A 99 9.30 -11.14 6.45
C GLY A 99 10.13 -11.02 7.71
#